data_AF-A0A366IEB5-F1
#
_entry.id   AF-A0A366IEB5-F1
#
_cell.length_a   1.000
_cell.length_b   1.000
_cell.length_c   1.000
_cell.angle_alpha   90.00
_cell.angle_beta   90.00
_cell.angle_gamma   90.00
#
_symmetry.space_group_name_H-M   'P 1'
#
loop_
_entity.id
_entity.type
_entity.pdbx_description
1 polymer ?
#
loop_
_entity_poly.entity_id
_entity_poly.type
_entity_poly.pdbx_seq_one_letter_code
_entity_poly.pdbx_strand_id
1 'polypeptide(L)'
;METFSIRSERGSIESALENEGTNAARFAVMAALGPGPNSHGAPAAAVIPPETLPRFGLPPELLEQRQSLNAQDQRAGETQYLLDAYEGSCSQLRDRAFADLHDTRTPRARLAFLVAGLASDLERESVAAAAAILTSVPLVGAAHYLPDWSGEDWQSHCTAALDRTLHRSGAQPSDHQQVVEDIRGLARQRVSQGQASADPIVREFAMAPFLYQPTVPTTSGDEAGTRRVSAVTRGPGSGAMSTMVHGTWGWKDAWWYPGGDFHTYVKEEVRPDLYDGGQEFSWSGALSAEQRVIGGQRFLRWTESASGGNGLHTLFAFSYGSELVARAVNAGAAIDEVVFLSAPVHPPLTQMLGKVDRVVDIRLKFDLVLALARAAQRLPSAPNVTVKHIDEPYWSHNVTHDPALWRELGLARELERVARRSR
;
A
#
# COMPACT_ATOMS: atom_id res chain seq x y z
N MET A 1 11.72 9.89 -15.79
CA MET A 1 10.75 9.73 -14.68
C MET A 1 10.77 11.04 -13.92
N GLU A 2 9.66 11.78 -13.86
CA GLU A 2 9.62 12.99 -13.02
C GLU A 2 9.74 12.58 -11.55
N THR A 3 10.69 13.19 -10.85
CA THR A 3 10.94 12.91 -9.43
C THR A 3 9.83 13.53 -8.59
N PHE A 4 9.06 12.69 -7.91
CA PHE A 4 8.12 13.11 -6.88
C PHE A 4 8.92 13.55 -5.65
N SER A 5 9.14 14.86 -5.49
CA SER A 5 9.91 15.38 -4.35
C SER A 5 9.02 15.64 -3.13
N ILE A 6 9.39 15.08 -1.98
CA ILE A 6 8.85 15.45 -0.67
C ILE A 6 9.85 16.37 0.02
N ARG A 7 9.40 17.52 0.50
CA ARG A 7 10.20 18.43 1.32
C ARG A 7 9.90 18.20 2.80
N SER A 8 10.95 18.06 3.61
CA SER A 8 10.83 18.02 5.07
C SER A 8 10.64 19.44 5.62
N GLU A 9 9.47 20.04 5.39
CA GLU A 9 9.17 21.38 5.88
C GLU A 9 8.24 21.33 7.10
N ARG A 10 8.66 21.98 8.18
CA ARG A 10 7.91 22.09 9.45
C ARG A 10 6.86 23.22 9.45
N GLY A 11 6.80 24.07 8.42
CA GLY A 11 6.25 25.42 8.57
C GLY A 11 4.98 25.80 7.79
N SER A 12 4.61 25.10 6.71
CA SER A 12 3.46 25.50 5.89
C SER A 12 2.84 24.31 5.13
N ILE A 13 1.51 24.35 4.91
CA ILE A 13 0.74 23.44 4.04
C ILE A 13 0.11 24.27 2.92
N GLU A 14 0.93 25.06 2.25
CA GLU A 14 0.49 25.75 1.06
C GLU A 14 0.03 24.73 0.00
N SER A 15 -1.12 25.02 -0.64
CA SER A 15 -1.56 24.31 -1.84
C SER A 15 -0.71 24.85 -2.99
N ALA A 16 0.36 24.15 -3.32
CA ALA A 16 1.20 24.50 -4.45
C ALA A 16 1.78 23.23 -5.05
N LEU A 17 2.00 23.24 -6.37
CA LEU A 17 2.63 22.12 -7.08
C LEU A 17 3.97 21.70 -6.47
N GLU A 18 4.74 22.66 -5.94
CA GLU A 18 6.01 22.39 -5.25
C GLU A 18 5.86 21.55 -3.98
N ASN A 19 4.70 21.62 -3.32
CA ASN A 19 4.41 20.96 -2.06
C ASN A 19 3.47 19.76 -2.20
N GLU A 20 2.94 19.53 -3.41
CA GLU A 20 1.92 18.51 -3.67
C GLU A 20 2.34 17.13 -3.17
N GLY A 21 3.60 16.74 -3.40
CA GLY A 21 4.11 15.45 -2.94
C GLY A 21 4.16 15.32 -1.42
N THR A 22 4.59 16.37 -0.72
CA THR A 22 4.60 16.44 0.74
C THR A 22 3.18 16.36 1.30
N ASN A 23 2.23 17.08 0.70
CA ASN A 23 0.84 17.10 1.12
C ASN A 23 0.14 15.77 0.87
N ALA A 24 0.35 15.15 -0.30
CA ALA A 24 -0.13 13.81 -0.59
C ALA A 24 0.40 12.78 0.44
N ALA A 25 1.66 12.91 0.86
CA ALA A 25 2.21 12.06 1.91
C ALA A 25 1.62 12.33 3.30
N ARG A 26 1.34 13.59 3.65
CA ARG A 26 0.59 13.95 4.86
C ARG A 26 -0.79 13.26 4.85
N PHE A 27 -1.51 13.28 3.72
CA PHE A 27 -2.80 12.58 3.60
C PHE A 27 -2.65 11.05 3.69
N ALA A 28 -1.61 10.47 3.09
CA ALA A 28 -1.31 9.05 3.24
C ALA A 28 -1.08 8.65 4.69
N VAL A 29 -0.39 9.50 5.47
CA VAL A 29 -0.19 9.28 6.91
C VAL A 29 -1.52 9.26 7.67
N MET A 30 -2.46 10.14 7.31
CA MET A 30 -3.79 10.19 7.94
C MET A 30 -4.63 8.94 7.72
N ALA A 31 -4.37 8.14 6.69
CA ALA A 31 -5.05 6.86 6.48
C ALA A 31 -4.81 5.89 7.66
N ALA A 32 -3.56 5.79 8.13
CA ALA A 32 -3.22 4.92 9.25
C ALA A 32 -3.75 5.45 10.59
N LEU A 33 -3.84 6.78 10.73
CA LEU A 33 -4.45 7.44 11.89
C LEU A 33 -5.98 7.32 11.90
N GLY A 34 -6.61 6.87 10.81
CA GLY A 34 -8.06 6.74 10.74
C GLY A 34 -8.64 5.73 11.73
N PRO A 35 -9.93 5.88 12.08
CA PRO A 35 -10.65 4.86 12.83
C PRO A 35 -10.52 3.52 12.08
N GLY A 36 -10.24 2.46 12.81
CA GLY A 36 -9.99 1.13 12.26
C GLY A 36 -10.74 0.13 13.12
N PRO A 37 -11.15 -1.03 12.59
CA PRO A 37 -11.79 -2.05 13.39
C PRO A 37 -10.86 -2.38 14.56
N ASN A 38 -11.34 -2.15 15.78
CA ASN A 38 -10.60 -2.19 17.06
C ASN A 38 -9.90 -3.55 17.36
N SER A 39 -9.89 -4.49 16.43
CA SER A 39 -9.48 -5.88 16.65
C SER A 39 -8.65 -6.50 15.52
N HIS A 40 -8.48 -5.85 14.36
CA HIS A 40 -8.19 -6.60 13.11
C HIS A 40 -7.23 -5.93 12.10
N GLY A 41 -6.84 -4.67 12.29
CA GLY A 41 -5.79 -4.02 11.48
C GLY A 41 -4.39 -4.27 12.05
N ALA A 42 -3.36 -4.16 11.21
CA ALA A 42 -2.00 -3.99 11.73
C ALA A 42 -1.98 -2.75 12.65
N PRO A 43 -1.28 -2.79 13.79
CA PRO A 43 -1.18 -1.61 14.65
C PRO A 43 -0.68 -0.42 13.83
N ALA A 44 -1.17 0.79 14.11
CA ALA A 44 -0.82 1.97 13.32
C ALA A 44 0.71 2.16 13.20
N ALA A 45 1.46 1.78 14.24
CA ALA A 45 2.93 1.79 14.27
C ALA A 45 3.60 0.78 13.28
N ALA A 46 2.89 -0.28 12.88
CA ALA A 46 3.35 -1.21 11.86
C ALA A 46 3.10 -0.69 10.43
N VAL A 47 2.13 0.21 10.26
CA VAL A 47 1.84 0.92 9.00
C VAL A 47 2.76 2.13 8.84
N ILE A 48 2.88 2.94 9.90
CA ILE A 48 3.67 4.16 9.93
C ILE A 48 4.65 4.09 11.09
N PRO A 49 5.95 4.00 10.82
CA PRO A 49 6.96 4.09 11.86
C PRO A 49 6.87 5.44 12.59
N PRO A 50 6.88 5.50 13.93
CA PRO A 50 6.75 6.75 14.68
C PRO A 50 7.74 7.84 14.26
N GLU A 51 8.97 7.46 13.90
CA GLU A 51 10.02 8.36 13.41
C GLU A 51 9.69 9.02 12.05
N THR A 52 8.64 8.56 11.38
CA THR A 52 8.18 9.10 10.09
C THR A 52 7.29 10.34 10.26
N LEU A 53 6.49 10.43 11.33
CA LEU A 53 5.56 11.54 11.55
C LEU A 53 6.24 12.92 11.61
N PRO A 54 7.37 13.10 12.34
CA PRO A 54 8.05 14.39 12.38
C PRO A 54 8.51 14.90 11.01
N ARG A 55 8.75 14.00 10.04
CA ARG A 55 9.14 14.36 8.67
C ARG A 55 8.02 15.06 7.91
N PHE A 56 6.77 14.83 8.32
CA PHE A 56 5.58 15.41 7.75
C PHE A 56 4.98 16.53 8.60
N GLY A 57 5.71 16.98 9.63
CA GLY A 57 5.27 18.03 10.55
C GLY A 57 4.28 17.53 11.62
N LEU A 58 4.18 16.22 11.84
CA LEU A 58 3.24 15.63 12.78
C LEU A 58 3.95 15.09 14.03
N PRO A 59 3.37 15.23 15.23
CA PRO A 59 3.93 14.68 16.45
C PRO A 59 3.74 13.14 16.51
N PRO A 60 4.76 12.37 16.95
CA PRO A 60 4.65 10.91 17.08
C PRO A 60 3.56 10.47 18.06
N GLU A 61 3.22 11.32 19.05
CA GLU A 61 2.18 11.10 20.06
C GLU A 61 0.78 10.89 19.45
N LEU A 62 0.55 11.33 18.20
CA LEU A 62 -0.69 11.05 17.48
C LEU A 62 -0.96 9.54 17.35
N LEU A 63 0.09 8.71 17.20
CA LEU A 63 -0.08 7.26 17.14
C LEU A 63 -0.52 6.68 18.48
N GLU A 64 0.00 7.20 19.58
CA GLU A 64 -0.35 6.77 20.94
C GLU A 64 -1.79 7.15 21.27
N GLN A 65 -2.16 8.40 21.01
CA GLN A 65 -3.54 8.88 21.18
C GLN A 65 -4.51 8.13 20.28
N ARG A 66 -4.11 7.81 19.06
CA ARG A 66 -4.93 6.99 18.18
C ARG A 66 -5.20 5.60 18.78
N GLN A 67 -4.20 4.97 19.41
CA GLN A 67 -4.35 3.64 19.99
C GLN A 67 -5.23 3.61 21.25
N SER A 68 -5.34 4.73 21.97
CA SER A 68 -6.19 4.83 23.16
C SER A 68 -7.67 5.05 22.86
N LEU A 69 -8.00 5.50 21.65
CA LEU A 69 -9.37 5.80 21.23
C LEU A 69 -10.08 4.56 20.66
N ASN A 70 -11.32 4.34 21.08
CA ASN A 70 -12.19 3.40 20.39
C ASN A 70 -12.64 4.02 19.04
N ALA A 71 -12.81 3.18 18.01
CA ALA A 71 -13.15 3.65 16.68
C ALA A 71 -14.49 4.41 16.57
N GLN A 72 -15.46 4.16 17.45
CA GLN A 72 -16.74 4.86 17.42
C GLN A 72 -16.61 6.28 17.95
N ASP A 73 -15.95 6.45 19.09
CA ASP A 73 -15.67 7.75 19.72
C ASP A 73 -14.78 8.60 18.83
N GLN A 74 -13.77 7.98 18.19
CA GLN A 74 -12.94 8.68 17.22
C GLN A 74 -13.78 9.18 16.04
N ARG A 75 -14.65 8.35 15.45
CA ARG A 75 -15.52 8.78 14.35
C ARG A 75 -16.45 9.92 14.76
N ALA A 76 -17.07 9.82 15.93
CA ALA A 76 -17.97 10.84 16.45
C ALA A 76 -17.21 12.16 16.67
N GLY A 77 -16.05 12.11 17.33
CA GLY A 77 -15.21 13.28 17.59
C GLY A 77 -14.66 13.93 16.32
N GLU A 78 -14.26 13.12 15.33
CA GLU A 78 -13.79 13.62 14.03
C GLU A 78 -14.90 14.31 13.23
N THR A 79 -16.11 13.74 13.24
CA THR A 79 -17.26 14.31 12.53
C THR A 79 -17.72 15.60 13.21
N GLN A 80 -17.81 15.62 14.54
CA GLN A 80 -18.15 16.82 15.30
C GLN A 80 -17.14 17.94 15.04
N TYR A 81 -15.84 17.62 15.09
CA TYR A 81 -14.79 18.60 14.80
C TYR A 81 -14.95 19.22 13.40
N LEU A 82 -15.20 18.38 12.38
CA LEU A 82 -15.42 18.85 11.02
C LEU A 82 -16.60 19.84 10.94
N LEU A 83 -17.72 19.52 11.58
CA LEU A 83 -18.91 20.38 11.59
C LEU A 83 -18.63 21.71 12.30
N ASP A 84 -17.93 21.68 13.44
CA ASP A 84 -17.62 22.87 14.23
C ASP A 84 -16.58 23.77 13.58
N ALA A 85 -15.63 23.20 12.83
CA ALA A 85 -14.51 23.92 12.24
C ALA A 85 -14.77 24.44 10.83
N TYR A 86 -15.83 23.97 10.16
CA TYR A 86 -16.12 24.36 8.77
C TYR A 86 -16.85 25.70 8.68
N GLU A 87 -16.17 26.69 8.12
CA GLU A 87 -16.68 28.07 7.96
C GLU A 87 -16.85 28.46 6.48
N GLY A 88 -17.06 27.49 5.59
CA GLY A 88 -17.25 27.72 4.15
C GLY A 88 -15.96 27.87 3.34
N SER A 89 -14.80 27.51 3.92
CA SER A 89 -13.50 27.55 3.23
C SER A 89 -12.68 26.29 3.52
N CYS A 90 -12.43 25.50 2.47
CA CYS A 90 -11.60 24.30 2.57
C CYS A 90 -10.13 24.63 2.86
N SER A 91 -9.59 25.74 2.34
CA SER A 91 -8.20 26.14 2.64
C SER A 91 -8.02 26.49 4.12
N GLN A 92 -8.94 27.29 4.68
CA GLN A 92 -8.89 27.65 6.11
C GLN A 92 -9.11 26.41 6.99
N LEU A 93 -10.03 25.51 6.59
CA LEU A 93 -10.23 24.23 7.27
C LEU A 93 -8.94 23.41 7.29
N ARG A 94 -8.20 23.36 6.18
CA ARG A 94 -6.93 22.60 6.08
C ARG A 94 -5.91 23.09 7.09
N ASP A 95 -5.65 24.39 7.11
CA ASP A 95 -4.61 24.99 7.93
C ASP A 95 -4.95 24.84 9.42
N ARG A 96 -6.21 25.12 9.79
CA ARG A 96 -6.71 24.95 11.15
C ARG A 96 -6.65 23.48 11.60
N ALA A 97 -7.11 22.55 10.77
CA ALA A 97 -7.14 21.14 11.11
C ALA A 97 -5.73 20.57 11.30
N PHE A 98 -4.76 20.97 10.49
CA PHE A 98 -3.38 20.54 10.66
C PHE A 98 -2.71 21.17 11.88
N ALA A 99 -2.91 22.47 12.12
CA ALA A 99 -2.44 23.12 13.34
C ALA A 99 -2.97 22.38 14.58
N ASP A 100 -4.25 22.03 14.60
CA ASP A 100 -4.84 21.26 15.69
C ASP A 100 -4.26 19.84 15.82
N LEU A 101 -4.02 19.13 14.70
CA LEU A 101 -3.33 17.84 14.71
C LEU A 101 -1.92 17.94 15.33
N HIS A 102 -1.21 19.03 15.05
CA HIS A 102 0.12 19.30 15.58
C HIS A 102 0.09 19.70 17.07
N ASP A 103 -0.71 20.70 17.41
CA ASP A 103 -0.70 21.36 18.72
C ASP A 103 -1.39 20.51 19.79
N THR A 104 -2.56 19.94 19.46
CA THR A 104 -3.34 19.16 20.42
C THR A 104 -2.87 17.72 20.52
N ARG A 105 -2.13 17.24 19.51
CA ARG A 105 -1.70 15.83 19.37
C ARG A 105 -2.87 14.85 19.38
N THR A 106 -4.07 15.30 19.03
CA THR A 106 -5.29 14.47 18.98
C THR A 106 -5.72 14.20 17.54
N PRO A 107 -6.18 12.99 17.20
CA PRO A 107 -6.59 12.69 15.83
C PRO A 107 -7.96 13.28 15.45
N ARG A 108 -8.61 14.07 16.33
CA ARG A 108 -9.97 14.61 16.09
C ARG A 108 -10.06 15.49 14.85
N ALA A 109 -8.99 16.20 14.50
CA ALA A 109 -8.96 17.09 13.33
C ALA A 109 -8.62 16.36 12.01
N ARG A 110 -8.36 15.05 12.07
CA ARG A 110 -7.92 14.23 10.92
C ARG A 110 -8.92 14.24 9.77
N LEU A 111 -10.21 14.02 10.05
CA LEU A 111 -11.23 13.99 9.00
C LEU A 111 -11.39 15.36 8.33
N ALA A 112 -11.36 16.45 9.10
CA ALA A 112 -11.39 17.81 8.57
C ALA A 112 -10.21 18.08 7.63
N PHE A 113 -8.99 17.68 8.03
CA PHE A 113 -7.81 17.81 7.18
C PHE A 113 -7.95 17.01 5.87
N LEU A 114 -8.47 15.78 5.94
CA LEU A 114 -8.73 14.96 4.75
C LEU A 114 -9.83 15.54 3.84
N VAL A 115 -10.92 16.06 4.41
CA VAL A 115 -12.01 16.70 3.65
C VAL A 115 -11.51 17.95 2.93
N ALA A 116 -10.68 18.75 3.59
CA ALA A 116 -10.04 19.89 2.95
C ALA A 116 -9.11 19.46 1.80
N GLY A 117 -8.31 18.40 2.00
CA GLY A 117 -7.47 17.81 0.95
C GLY A 117 -8.27 17.24 -0.22
N LEU A 118 -9.43 16.64 0.04
CA LEU A 118 -10.34 16.15 -0.99
C LEU A 118 -10.78 17.27 -1.94
N ALA A 119 -10.93 18.50 -1.45
CA ALA A 119 -11.26 19.69 -2.23
C ALA A 119 -10.03 20.41 -2.83
N SER A 120 -8.83 19.83 -2.75
CA SER A 120 -7.63 20.37 -3.41
C SER A 120 -7.80 20.34 -4.93
N ASP A 121 -7.31 21.39 -5.59
CA ASP A 121 -7.18 21.48 -7.04
C ASP A 121 -5.99 20.65 -7.57
N LEU A 122 -5.09 20.22 -6.68
CA LEU A 122 -3.96 19.39 -7.03
C LEU A 122 -4.36 17.91 -7.09
N GLU A 123 -3.93 17.23 -8.16
CA GLU A 123 -4.41 15.90 -8.52
C GLU A 123 -4.02 14.84 -7.49
N ARG A 124 -2.74 14.82 -7.11
CA ARG A 124 -2.18 13.82 -6.20
C ARG A 124 -2.67 14.05 -4.77
N GLU A 125 -2.80 15.30 -4.35
CA GLU A 125 -3.35 15.66 -3.04
C GLU A 125 -4.80 15.18 -2.89
N SER A 126 -5.66 15.58 -3.82
CA SER A 126 -7.09 15.25 -3.77
C SER A 126 -7.34 13.74 -3.84
N VAL A 127 -6.57 13.02 -4.66
CA VAL A 127 -6.68 11.55 -4.75
C VAL A 127 -6.11 10.86 -3.52
N ALA A 128 -4.98 11.30 -2.96
CA ALA A 128 -4.44 10.75 -1.72
C ALA A 128 -5.41 10.97 -0.54
N ALA A 129 -6.00 12.16 -0.42
CA ALA A 129 -7.01 12.45 0.59
C ALA A 129 -8.26 11.59 0.41
N ALA A 130 -8.78 11.48 -0.82
CA ALA A 130 -9.89 10.60 -1.15
C ALA A 130 -9.60 9.14 -0.78
N ALA A 131 -8.42 8.65 -1.12
CA ALA A 131 -8.00 7.29 -0.80
C ALA A 131 -7.93 7.05 0.72
N ALA A 132 -7.36 7.99 1.47
CA ALA A 132 -7.29 7.93 2.93
C ALA A 132 -8.67 7.96 3.62
N ILE A 133 -9.63 8.71 3.07
CA ILE A 133 -11.04 8.71 3.53
C ILE A 133 -11.63 7.31 3.35
N LEU A 134 -11.46 6.72 2.16
CA LEU A 134 -12.06 5.42 1.83
C LEU A 134 -11.41 4.25 2.57
N THR A 135 -10.15 4.35 3.00
CA THR A 135 -9.48 3.28 3.78
C THR A 135 -9.77 3.36 5.28
N SER A 136 -10.38 4.47 5.73
CA SER A 136 -10.81 4.67 7.11
C SER A 136 -12.18 4.03 7.41
N VAL A 137 -12.96 3.65 6.38
CA VAL A 137 -14.33 3.10 6.54
C VAL A 137 -14.63 2.05 5.45
N PRO A 138 -15.16 0.84 5.77
CA PRO A 138 -15.39 -0.24 4.80
C PRO A 138 -16.24 0.20 3.59
N LEU A 139 -15.74 0.00 2.36
CA LEU A 139 -16.42 0.36 1.12
C LEU A 139 -17.79 -0.33 0.96
N VAL A 140 -18.84 0.43 0.65
CA VAL A 140 -20.15 -0.07 0.19
C VAL A 140 -20.62 0.81 -0.97
N GLY A 141 -21.04 0.20 -2.08
CA GLY A 141 -21.64 0.89 -3.23
C GLY A 141 -20.68 1.18 -4.39
N ALA A 142 -21.26 1.34 -5.58
CA ALA A 142 -20.55 1.69 -6.82
C ALA A 142 -20.43 3.21 -6.96
N ALA A 143 -19.31 3.66 -7.53
CA ALA A 143 -19.13 5.06 -7.92
C ALA A 143 -19.79 5.33 -9.28
N HIS A 144 -20.32 6.53 -9.48
CA HIS A 144 -20.68 7.02 -10.81
C HIS A 144 -19.47 7.69 -11.45
N TYR A 145 -19.21 7.33 -12.71
CA TYR A 145 -18.11 7.86 -13.50
C TYR A 145 -18.40 9.32 -13.89
N LEU A 146 -17.46 10.22 -13.63
CA LEU A 146 -17.43 11.53 -14.29
C LEU A 146 -16.24 11.57 -15.26
N PRO A 147 -16.44 11.97 -16.54
CA PRO A 147 -15.35 12.15 -17.48
C PRO A 147 -14.55 13.43 -17.20
N ASP A 148 -13.31 13.42 -17.71
CA ASP A 148 -12.23 14.41 -17.75
C ASP A 148 -11.92 15.21 -16.46
N TRP A 149 -10.65 15.14 -16.03
CA TRP A 149 -10.17 15.88 -14.86
C TRP A 149 -9.73 17.29 -15.23
N SER A 150 -10.20 18.27 -14.47
CA SER A 150 -9.52 19.54 -14.26
C SER A 150 -9.48 19.83 -12.76
N GLY A 151 -8.36 20.39 -12.28
CA GLY A 151 -8.18 20.72 -10.86
C GLY A 151 -9.22 21.71 -10.35
N GLU A 152 -9.45 22.80 -11.10
CA GLU A 152 -10.40 23.86 -10.75
C GLU A 152 -11.85 23.39 -10.79
N ASP A 153 -12.26 22.58 -11.78
CA ASP A 153 -13.63 22.06 -11.84
C ASP A 153 -13.87 21.07 -10.70
N TRP A 154 -12.88 20.23 -10.39
CA TRP A 154 -12.98 19.30 -9.27
C TRP A 154 -13.12 20.06 -7.94
N GLN A 155 -12.24 21.03 -7.68
CA GLN A 155 -12.29 21.84 -6.47
C GLN A 155 -13.64 22.54 -6.34
N SER A 156 -14.11 23.20 -7.41
CA SER A 156 -15.40 23.91 -7.43
C SER A 156 -16.58 22.97 -7.14
N HIS A 157 -16.62 21.80 -7.79
CA HIS A 157 -17.64 20.77 -7.57
C HIS A 157 -17.60 20.24 -6.13
N CYS A 158 -16.41 19.90 -5.64
CA CYS A 158 -16.22 19.33 -4.32
C CYS A 158 -16.60 20.32 -3.22
N THR A 159 -16.10 21.55 -3.28
CA THR A 159 -16.44 22.61 -2.31
C THR A 159 -17.94 22.89 -2.30
N ALA A 160 -18.58 23.03 -3.47
CA ALA A 160 -20.02 23.25 -3.52
C ALA A 160 -20.83 22.08 -2.94
N ALA A 161 -20.37 20.84 -3.12
CA ALA A 161 -20.99 19.66 -2.52
C ALA A 161 -20.80 19.62 -1.00
N LEU A 162 -19.59 19.91 -0.50
CA LEU A 162 -19.28 19.99 0.92
C LEU A 162 -20.08 21.10 1.60
N ASP A 163 -20.20 22.29 0.98
CA ASP A 163 -21.04 23.38 1.49
C ASP A 163 -22.47 22.93 1.69
N ARG A 164 -23.06 22.28 0.68
CA ARG A 164 -24.43 21.76 0.79
C ARG A 164 -24.53 20.71 1.89
N THR A 165 -23.58 19.79 1.99
CA THR A 165 -23.62 18.72 3.00
C THR A 165 -23.47 19.30 4.41
N LEU A 166 -22.44 20.09 4.67
CA LEU A 166 -22.09 20.58 6.01
C LEU A 166 -23.05 21.66 6.53
N HIS A 167 -23.62 22.52 5.68
CA HIS A 167 -24.61 23.51 6.12
C HIS A 167 -26.01 22.93 6.36
N ARG A 168 -26.34 21.78 5.74
CA ARG A 168 -27.64 21.11 5.95
C ARG A 168 -27.69 20.27 7.22
N SER A 169 -26.54 19.97 7.82
CA SER A 169 -26.43 19.09 8.97
C SER A 169 -26.80 19.81 10.25
N GLY A 170 -27.79 19.29 10.96
CA GLY A 170 -28.08 19.69 12.34
C GLY A 170 -27.16 18.98 13.33
N ALA A 171 -27.39 19.23 14.62
CA ALA A 171 -26.63 18.63 15.71
C ALA A 171 -27.04 17.17 16.05
N GLN A 172 -27.86 16.52 15.22
CA GLN A 172 -28.37 15.18 15.52
C GLN A 172 -27.41 14.09 15.04
N PRO A 173 -27.25 12.97 15.77
CA PRO A 173 -26.37 11.87 15.36
C PRO A 173 -26.67 11.25 13.99
N SER A 174 -27.94 11.27 13.54
CA SER A 174 -28.33 10.85 12.18
C SER A 174 -27.71 11.71 11.09
N ASP A 175 -27.52 13.01 11.38
CA ASP A 175 -26.96 13.97 10.45
C ASP A 175 -25.46 13.70 10.27
N HIS A 176 -24.77 13.29 11.33
CA HIS A 176 -23.35 12.93 11.30
C HIS A 176 -23.11 11.73 10.36
N GLN A 177 -23.97 10.72 10.42
CA GLN A 177 -23.84 9.56 9.53
C GLN A 177 -24.06 9.95 8.06
N GLN A 178 -25.04 10.81 7.78
CA GLN A 178 -25.30 11.29 6.43
C GLN A 178 -24.13 12.12 5.88
N VAL A 179 -23.55 13.01 6.70
CA VAL A 179 -22.34 13.79 6.34
C VAL A 179 -21.20 12.88 5.91
N VAL A 180 -20.93 11.84 6.71
CA VAL A 180 -19.87 10.88 6.40
C VAL A 180 -20.15 10.16 5.09
N GLU A 181 -21.38 9.70 4.84
CA GLU A 181 -21.70 9.03 3.57
C GLU A 181 -21.62 9.95 2.35
N ASP A 182 -22.03 11.22 2.48
CA ASP A 182 -21.89 12.22 1.41
C ASP A 182 -20.41 12.46 1.06
N ILE A 183 -19.55 12.66 2.07
CA ILE A 183 -18.11 12.82 1.91
C ILE A 183 -17.51 11.57 1.24
N ARG A 184 -17.96 10.38 1.62
CA ARG A 184 -17.52 9.13 1.00
C ARG A 184 -17.97 9.03 -0.45
N GLY A 185 -19.16 9.53 -0.80
CA GLY A 185 -19.62 9.64 -2.17
C GLY A 185 -18.65 10.45 -3.02
N LEU A 186 -18.23 11.63 -2.53
CA LEU A 186 -17.23 12.47 -3.19
C LEU A 186 -15.87 11.78 -3.30
N ALA A 187 -15.41 11.14 -2.23
CA ALA A 187 -14.13 10.41 -2.26
C ALA A 187 -14.15 9.24 -3.26
N ARG A 188 -15.25 8.49 -3.38
CA ARG A 188 -15.41 7.42 -4.39
C ARG A 188 -15.35 7.98 -5.80
N GLN A 189 -16.01 9.10 -6.04
CA GLN A 189 -15.96 9.80 -7.33
C GLN A 189 -14.52 10.22 -7.66
N ARG A 190 -13.80 10.80 -6.70
CA ARG A 190 -12.41 11.23 -6.91
C ARG A 190 -11.46 10.08 -7.19
N VAL A 191 -11.57 8.99 -6.43
CA VAL A 191 -10.76 7.78 -6.67
C VAL A 191 -11.07 7.18 -8.04
N SER A 192 -12.32 7.14 -8.46
CA SER A 192 -12.69 6.67 -9.80
C SER A 192 -12.06 7.51 -10.92
N GLN A 193 -11.96 8.84 -10.73
CA GLN A 193 -11.24 9.71 -11.68
C GLN A 193 -9.73 9.43 -11.65
N GLY A 194 -9.14 9.30 -10.45
CA GLY A 194 -7.71 9.02 -10.29
C GLY A 194 -7.26 7.70 -10.93
N GLN A 195 -8.12 6.69 -11.01
CA GLN A 195 -7.83 5.44 -11.73
C GLN A 195 -7.57 5.63 -13.23
N ALA A 196 -8.12 6.68 -13.82
CA ALA A 196 -7.95 7.03 -15.24
C ALA A 196 -6.89 8.13 -15.45
N SER A 197 -6.22 8.60 -14.40
CA SER A 197 -5.21 9.66 -14.49
C SER A 197 -4.07 9.29 -15.43
N ALA A 198 -3.49 10.28 -16.12
CA ALA A 198 -2.25 10.12 -16.87
C ALA A 198 -1.04 9.94 -15.94
N ASP A 199 -1.10 10.46 -14.71
CA ASP A 199 -0.04 10.33 -13.71
C ASP A 199 -0.05 8.92 -13.08
N PRO A 200 1.03 8.14 -13.19
CA PRO A 200 1.13 6.81 -12.59
C PRO A 200 0.99 6.81 -11.06
N ILE A 201 1.49 7.83 -10.36
CA ILE A 201 1.41 7.93 -8.90
C ILE A 201 -0.04 8.16 -8.47
N VAL A 202 -0.79 8.98 -9.22
CA VAL A 202 -2.22 9.19 -8.97
C VAL A 202 -2.99 7.88 -9.12
N ARG A 203 -2.71 7.10 -10.18
CA ARG A 203 -3.31 5.77 -10.34
C ARG A 203 -2.98 4.85 -9.17
N GLU A 204 -1.73 4.85 -8.71
CA GLU A 204 -1.29 4.09 -7.54
C GLU A 204 -2.05 4.48 -6.26
N PHE A 205 -2.23 5.78 -5.98
CA PHE A 205 -3.00 6.25 -4.82
C PHE A 205 -4.48 5.89 -4.91
N ALA A 206 -5.07 6.04 -6.10
CA ALA A 206 -6.46 5.65 -6.35
C ALA A 206 -6.69 4.15 -6.11
N MET A 207 -5.63 3.33 -6.12
CA MET A 207 -5.71 1.89 -5.89
C MET A 207 -5.62 1.43 -4.46
N ALA A 208 -4.98 2.22 -3.60
CA ALA A 208 -4.80 1.88 -2.20
C ALA A 208 -6.11 1.51 -1.45
N PRO A 209 -7.27 2.17 -1.69
CA PRO A 209 -8.52 1.84 -1.00
C PRO A 209 -9.04 0.43 -1.23
N PHE A 210 -8.72 -0.15 -2.37
CA PHE A 210 -9.16 -1.48 -2.70
C PHE A 210 -8.22 -2.56 -2.15
N LEU A 211 -6.99 -2.19 -1.79
CA LEU A 211 -6.01 -3.06 -1.14
C LEU A 211 -6.33 -3.23 0.35
N TYR A 212 -6.96 -2.21 0.96
CA TYR A 212 -7.38 -2.30 2.36
C TYR A 212 -8.43 -3.40 2.54
N GLN A 213 -8.07 -4.39 3.36
CA GLN A 213 -8.99 -5.41 3.81
C GLN A 213 -9.10 -5.37 5.33
N PRO A 214 -10.26 -5.02 5.90
CA PRO A 214 -10.52 -5.38 7.27
C PRO A 214 -10.43 -6.91 7.34
N THR A 215 -9.52 -7.45 8.14
CA THR A 215 -9.44 -8.90 8.29
C THR A 215 -10.78 -9.37 8.85
N VAL A 216 -11.57 -10.05 8.01
CA VAL A 216 -12.69 -10.85 8.49
C VAL A 216 -12.04 -12.04 9.18
N PRO A 217 -12.38 -12.35 10.45
CA PRO A 217 -11.99 -13.62 11.01
C PRO A 217 -12.60 -14.69 10.11
N THR A 218 -11.77 -15.39 9.35
CA THR A 218 -12.18 -16.63 8.72
C THR A 218 -12.45 -17.60 9.85
N THR A 219 -13.70 -17.67 10.31
CA THR A 219 -14.27 -18.85 10.95
C THR A 219 -14.37 -19.92 9.88
N SER A 220 -13.23 -20.50 9.53
CA SER A 220 -13.14 -21.77 8.84
C SER A 220 -11.98 -22.48 9.48
N GLY A 221 -12.30 -23.30 10.48
CA GLY A 221 -11.49 -24.45 10.81
C GLY A 221 -11.42 -25.33 9.57
N ASP A 222 -10.43 -25.08 8.74
CA ASP A 222 -9.89 -26.09 7.85
C ASP A 222 -8.52 -26.42 8.40
N GLU A 223 -8.53 -27.34 9.38
CA GLU A 223 -7.47 -28.32 9.53
C GLU A 223 -7.43 -29.16 8.24
N ALA A 224 -7.02 -28.55 7.13
CA ALA A 224 -6.58 -29.29 5.96
C ALA A 224 -5.29 -30.00 6.41
N GLY A 225 -5.44 -31.30 6.68
CA GLY A 225 -4.42 -32.15 7.27
C GLY A 225 -3.03 -31.81 6.75
N THR A 226 -2.16 -31.43 7.69
CA THR A 226 -0.73 -31.30 7.50
C THR A 226 -0.17 -32.66 7.12
N ARG A 227 -0.30 -33.03 5.85
CA ARG A 227 0.55 -34.04 5.26
C ARG A 227 1.95 -33.43 5.27
N ARG A 228 2.76 -33.80 6.27
CA ARG A 228 4.20 -33.56 6.27
C ARG A 228 4.75 -34.17 4.97
N VAL A 229 4.90 -33.33 3.94
CA VAL A 229 5.77 -33.66 2.82
C VAL A 229 7.17 -33.55 3.41
N SER A 230 7.84 -34.70 3.52
CA SER A 230 9.22 -34.77 3.99
C SER A 230 10.07 -33.75 3.23
N ALA A 231 10.90 -33.02 3.95
CA ALA A 231 11.88 -32.12 3.35
C ALA A 231 12.64 -32.88 2.26
N VAL A 232 12.50 -32.45 1.01
CA VAL A 232 13.27 -32.99 -0.10
C VAL A 232 14.70 -32.54 0.11
N THR A 233 15.56 -33.47 0.53
CA THR A 233 17.00 -33.23 0.62
C THR A 233 17.53 -33.04 -0.80
N ARG A 234 17.79 -31.80 -1.20
CA ARG A 234 18.37 -31.51 -2.52
C ARG A 234 19.84 -31.89 -2.54
N GLY A 235 20.25 -32.59 -3.60
CA GLY A 235 21.66 -32.67 -3.99
C GLY A 235 22.11 -31.34 -4.60
N PRO A 236 23.39 -30.95 -4.47
CA PRO A 236 23.89 -29.75 -5.13
C PRO A 236 23.86 -29.95 -6.66
N GLY A 237 23.11 -29.11 -7.38
CA GLY A 237 23.22 -28.98 -8.84
C GLY A 237 22.07 -29.47 -9.72
N SER A 238 20.89 -29.84 -9.19
CA SER A 238 19.70 -30.02 -10.05
C SER A 238 19.11 -28.65 -10.41
N GLY A 239 18.95 -28.35 -11.71
CA GLY A 239 18.55 -27.05 -12.27
C GLY A 239 17.24 -26.46 -11.74
N ALA A 240 17.29 -25.87 -10.55
CA ALA A 240 16.22 -25.05 -10.00
C ALA A 240 16.17 -23.73 -10.78
N MET A 241 15.00 -23.44 -11.34
CA MET A 241 14.74 -22.21 -12.11
C MET A 241 14.37 -21.06 -11.19
N SER A 242 14.60 -19.83 -11.64
CA SER A 242 14.10 -18.62 -11.00
C SER A 242 12.84 -18.10 -11.70
N THR A 243 12.00 -17.34 -11.02
CA THR A 243 10.80 -16.75 -11.64
C THR A 243 10.38 -15.45 -10.96
N MET A 244 9.35 -14.79 -11.49
CA MET A 244 8.78 -13.57 -10.91
C MET A 244 7.26 -13.55 -10.95
N VAL A 245 6.66 -12.86 -9.97
CA VAL A 245 5.21 -12.77 -9.79
C VAL A 245 4.82 -11.30 -9.60
N HIS A 246 3.93 -10.83 -10.47
CA HIS A 246 3.41 -9.47 -10.45
C HIS A 246 2.45 -9.20 -9.27
N GLY A 247 2.26 -7.93 -8.95
CA GLY A 247 1.32 -7.45 -7.93
C GLY A 247 -0.13 -7.35 -8.41
N THR A 248 -0.97 -6.70 -7.61
CA THR A 248 -2.34 -6.33 -8.00
C THR A 248 -2.33 -5.62 -9.36
N TRP A 249 -3.17 -6.06 -10.29
CA TRP A 249 -3.30 -5.56 -11.66
C TRP A 249 -2.06 -5.59 -12.57
N GLY A 250 -0.91 -6.02 -12.05
CA GLY A 250 0.33 -6.08 -12.83
C GLY A 250 0.27 -6.99 -14.06
N TRP A 251 -0.75 -7.85 -14.20
CA TRP A 251 -0.98 -8.65 -15.42
C TRP A 251 -1.15 -7.79 -16.68
N LYS A 252 -1.51 -6.51 -16.53
CA LYS A 252 -1.63 -5.55 -17.63
C LYS A 252 -0.29 -4.93 -18.04
N ASP A 253 0.71 -5.01 -17.17
CA ASP A 253 1.99 -4.33 -17.35
C ASP A 253 3.03 -5.28 -17.93
N ALA A 254 3.93 -4.72 -18.74
CA ALA A 254 4.91 -5.50 -19.48
C ALA A 254 6.11 -5.97 -18.67
N TRP A 255 6.38 -5.36 -17.51
CA TRP A 255 7.71 -5.44 -16.87
C TRP A 255 8.12 -6.82 -16.37
N TRP A 256 7.16 -7.69 -16.03
CA TRP A 256 7.43 -8.93 -15.27
C TRP A 256 7.40 -10.22 -16.10
N TYR A 257 6.77 -10.24 -17.27
CA TYR A 257 6.70 -11.46 -18.09
C TYR A 257 7.92 -11.56 -19.02
N PRO A 258 8.20 -12.72 -19.63
CA PRO A 258 9.33 -12.89 -20.52
C PRO A 258 9.41 -11.83 -21.63
N GLY A 259 10.53 -11.09 -21.66
CA GLY A 259 10.75 -9.98 -22.60
C GLY A 259 10.32 -8.60 -22.07
N GLY A 260 9.73 -8.53 -20.88
CA GLY A 260 9.52 -7.30 -20.12
C GLY A 260 10.83 -6.59 -19.78
N ASP A 261 10.79 -5.28 -19.51
CA ASP A 261 12.00 -4.49 -19.22
C ASP A 261 12.72 -4.95 -17.94
N PHE A 262 12.00 -5.12 -16.84
CA PHE A 262 12.56 -5.62 -15.58
C PHE A 262 12.86 -7.11 -15.62
N HIS A 263 12.02 -7.92 -16.28
CA HIS A 263 12.31 -9.33 -16.54
C HIS A 263 13.63 -9.50 -17.27
N THR A 264 13.80 -8.80 -18.39
CA THR A 264 15.02 -8.83 -19.21
C THR A 264 16.23 -8.40 -18.39
N TYR A 265 16.12 -7.29 -17.65
CA TYR A 265 17.19 -6.83 -16.75
C TYR A 265 17.57 -7.88 -15.70
N VAL A 266 16.60 -8.46 -14.99
CA VAL A 266 16.87 -9.50 -13.99
C VAL A 266 17.53 -10.70 -14.64
N LYS A 267 17.06 -11.13 -15.82
CA LYS A 267 17.63 -12.26 -16.53
C LYS A 267 19.08 -12.02 -16.95
N GLU A 268 19.37 -10.86 -17.52
CA GLU A 268 20.69 -10.54 -18.06
C GLU A 268 21.71 -10.22 -16.96
N GLU A 269 21.30 -9.54 -15.89
CA GLU A 269 22.23 -8.94 -14.92
C GLU A 269 22.17 -9.57 -13.51
N VAL A 270 21.15 -10.37 -13.18
CA VAL A 270 20.91 -10.84 -11.80
C VAL A 270 20.74 -12.36 -11.68
N ARG A 271 19.86 -12.97 -12.49
CA ARG A 271 19.48 -14.38 -12.46
C ARG A 271 19.33 -14.91 -13.88
N PRO A 272 20.43 -15.40 -14.51
CA PRO A 272 20.38 -16.00 -15.86
C PRO A 272 19.43 -17.19 -15.98
N ASP A 273 19.12 -17.85 -14.86
CA ASP A 273 18.13 -18.94 -14.71
C ASP A 273 16.68 -18.46 -14.58
N LEU A 274 16.40 -17.16 -14.79
CA LEU A 274 15.03 -16.62 -14.79
C LEU A 274 14.20 -17.22 -15.93
N TYR A 275 13.04 -17.76 -15.56
CA TYR A 275 12.08 -18.38 -16.46
C TYR A 275 11.66 -17.46 -17.60
N ASP A 276 11.81 -17.95 -18.82
CA ASP A 276 11.45 -17.29 -20.08
C ASP A 276 10.65 -18.20 -21.03
N GLY A 277 10.10 -19.30 -20.50
CA GLY A 277 9.22 -20.18 -21.26
C GLY A 277 7.85 -19.56 -21.52
N GLY A 278 7.08 -20.13 -22.45
CA GLY A 278 5.76 -19.61 -22.86
C GLY A 278 4.58 -19.94 -21.94
N GLN A 279 4.83 -20.31 -20.67
CA GLN A 279 3.79 -20.56 -19.66
C GLN A 279 4.17 -19.90 -18.32
N GLU A 280 4.45 -18.61 -18.35
CA GLU A 280 4.70 -17.83 -17.15
C GLU A 280 3.50 -17.87 -16.21
N PHE A 281 3.77 -17.81 -14.91
CA PHE A 281 2.71 -17.71 -13.93
C PHE A 281 2.09 -16.32 -13.95
N SER A 282 0.78 -16.25 -14.20
CA SER A 282 -0.02 -15.05 -13.97
C SER A 282 -1.17 -15.35 -13.02
N TRP A 283 -1.65 -14.30 -12.36
CA TRP A 283 -2.87 -14.34 -11.57
C TRP A 283 -3.77 -13.16 -11.92
N SER A 284 -5.02 -13.18 -11.43
CA SER A 284 -6.02 -12.16 -11.78
C SER A 284 -5.61 -10.74 -11.37
N GLY A 285 -4.64 -10.59 -10.47
CA GLY A 285 -4.30 -9.32 -9.84
C GLY A 285 -5.48 -8.75 -9.04
N ALA A 286 -6.47 -9.58 -8.68
CA ALA A 286 -7.71 -9.13 -8.07
C ALA A 286 -7.51 -8.72 -6.62
N LEU A 287 -8.32 -7.76 -6.19
CA LEU A 287 -8.24 -7.10 -4.89
C LEU A 287 -8.80 -7.96 -3.74
N SER A 288 -9.48 -9.07 -4.04
CA SER A 288 -10.15 -9.90 -3.04
C SER A 288 -9.20 -10.88 -2.32
N ALA A 289 -9.45 -11.12 -1.03
CA ALA A 289 -8.66 -12.05 -0.21
C ALA A 289 -8.73 -13.47 -0.78
N GLU A 290 -9.94 -13.88 -1.16
CA GLU A 290 -10.24 -15.17 -1.75
C GLU A 290 -9.46 -15.39 -3.05
N GLN A 291 -9.37 -14.37 -3.91
CA GLN A 291 -8.60 -14.45 -5.14
C GLN A 291 -7.11 -14.61 -4.88
N ARG A 292 -6.57 -14.01 -3.80
CA ARG A 292 -5.17 -14.22 -3.38
C ARG A 292 -4.94 -15.62 -2.81
N VAL A 293 -5.92 -16.22 -2.12
CA VAL A 293 -5.88 -17.63 -1.71
C VAL A 293 -5.83 -18.55 -2.93
N ILE A 294 -6.75 -18.36 -3.88
CA ILE A 294 -6.79 -19.11 -5.14
C ILE A 294 -5.49 -18.92 -5.92
N GLY A 295 -4.97 -17.70 -5.98
CA GLY A 295 -3.69 -17.36 -6.60
C GLY A 295 -2.51 -18.14 -6.00
N GLY A 296 -2.40 -18.18 -4.66
CA GLY A 296 -1.37 -18.96 -3.98
C GLY A 296 -1.45 -20.46 -4.25
N GLN A 297 -2.65 -21.04 -4.28
CA GLN A 297 -2.84 -22.46 -4.64
C GLN A 297 -2.47 -22.75 -6.10
N ARG A 298 -2.80 -21.83 -7.02
CA ARG A 298 -2.40 -21.93 -8.43
C ARG A 298 -0.88 -21.82 -8.58
N PHE A 299 -0.24 -20.92 -7.83
CA PHE A 299 1.21 -20.73 -7.86
C PHE A 299 1.97 -21.97 -7.35
N LEU A 300 1.47 -22.63 -6.31
CA LEU A 300 2.02 -23.89 -5.83
C LEU A 300 2.04 -24.96 -6.95
N ARG A 301 0.89 -25.20 -7.58
CA ARG A 301 0.79 -26.20 -8.67
C ARG A 301 1.65 -25.82 -9.88
N TRP A 302 1.68 -24.54 -10.23
CA TRP A 302 2.54 -24.06 -11.30
C TRP A 302 4.01 -24.31 -10.98
N THR A 303 4.44 -24.05 -9.74
CA THR A 303 5.82 -24.27 -9.30
C THR A 303 6.21 -25.75 -9.40
N GLU A 304 5.35 -26.66 -8.94
CA GLU A 304 5.58 -28.10 -9.05
C GLU A 304 5.72 -28.53 -10.51
N SER A 305 4.85 -28.04 -11.39
CA SER A 305 4.87 -28.36 -12.82
C SER A 305 6.09 -27.77 -13.53
N ALA A 306 6.38 -26.49 -13.35
CA ALA A 306 7.43 -25.77 -14.08
C ALA A 306 8.84 -26.21 -13.65
N SER A 307 9.04 -26.52 -12.37
CA SER A 307 10.33 -26.99 -11.84
C SER A 307 10.54 -28.51 -11.93
N GLY A 308 9.55 -29.27 -12.39
CA GLY A 308 9.57 -30.74 -12.35
C GLY A 308 9.70 -31.30 -10.93
N GLY A 309 9.12 -30.61 -9.94
CA GLY A 309 9.23 -30.96 -8.53
C GLY A 309 10.53 -30.54 -7.84
N ASN A 310 11.49 -29.94 -8.56
CA ASN A 310 12.75 -29.50 -7.95
C ASN A 310 12.60 -28.22 -7.15
N GLY A 311 11.50 -27.49 -7.30
CA GLY A 311 11.25 -26.17 -6.69
C GLY A 311 12.04 -25.04 -7.36
N LEU A 312 11.98 -23.86 -6.76
CA LEU A 312 12.55 -22.63 -7.31
C LEU A 312 13.86 -22.25 -6.61
N HIS A 313 14.78 -21.68 -7.37
CA HIS A 313 16.01 -21.10 -6.84
C HIS A 313 15.75 -19.71 -6.29
N THR A 314 15.41 -18.74 -7.15
CA THR A 314 15.03 -17.38 -6.72
C THR A 314 13.65 -17.00 -7.23
N LEU A 315 12.84 -16.39 -6.37
CA LEU A 315 11.53 -15.86 -6.72
C LEU A 315 11.45 -14.37 -6.42
N PHE A 316 11.20 -13.56 -7.43
CA PHE A 316 10.90 -12.13 -7.27
C PHE A 316 9.39 -11.92 -7.13
N ALA A 317 8.94 -11.30 -6.06
CA ALA A 317 7.51 -11.07 -5.83
C ALA A 317 7.24 -9.60 -5.54
N PHE A 318 6.37 -8.99 -6.35
CA PHE A 318 6.03 -7.58 -6.22
C PHE A 318 4.69 -7.37 -5.51
N SER A 319 4.65 -6.41 -4.57
CA SER A 319 3.44 -5.98 -3.89
C SER A 319 2.65 -7.19 -3.34
N TYR A 320 1.34 -7.24 -3.55
CA TYR A 320 0.48 -8.36 -3.15
C TYR A 320 0.78 -9.70 -3.84
N GLY A 321 1.58 -9.73 -4.91
CA GLY A 321 2.14 -10.97 -5.45
C GLY A 321 2.91 -11.75 -4.39
N SER A 322 3.55 -11.03 -3.46
CA SER A 322 4.26 -11.58 -2.31
C SER A 322 3.36 -12.38 -1.37
N GLU A 323 2.08 -12.01 -1.23
CA GLU A 323 1.15 -12.76 -0.39
C GLU A 323 0.81 -14.12 -1.01
N LEU A 324 0.68 -14.20 -2.34
CA LEU A 324 0.40 -15.46 -3.05
C LEU A 324 1.57 -16.43 -2.86
N VAL A 325 2.79 -15.91 -3.05
CA VAL A 325 4.04 -16.63 -2.83
C VAL A 325 4.11 -17.14 -1.39
N ALA A 326 3.82 -16.28 -0.42
CA ALA A 326 3.81 -16.67 0.98
C ALA A 326 2.83 -17.79 1.28
N ARG A 327 1.63 -17.74 0.70
CA ARG A 327 0.63 -18.79 0.84
C ARG A 327 1.11 -20.11 0.21
N ALA A 328 1.73 -20.05 -0.96
CA ALA A 328 2.28 -21.24 -1.63
C ALA A 328 3.42 -21.89 -0.83
N VAL A 329 4.38 -21.10 -0.34
CA VAL A 329 5.46 -21.59 0.54
C VAL A 329 4.89 -22.18 1.82
N ASN A 330 3.90 -21.51 2.42
CA ASN A 330 3.27 -22.04 3.62
C ASN A 330 2.56 -23.37 3.40
N ALA A 331 2.08 -23.61 2.18
CA ALA A 331 1.45 -24.84 1.73
C ALA A 331 2.45 -25.91 1.19
N GLY A 332 3.77 -25.60 1.14
CA GLY A 332 4.81 -26.58 0.81
C GLY A 332 5.61 -26.30 -0.47
N ALA A 333 5.43 -25.16 -1.14
CA ALA A 333 6.30 -24.80 -2.27
C ALA A 333 7.75 -24.65 -1.80
N ALA A 334 8.67 -25.36 -2.45
CA ALA A 334 10.10 -25.31 -2.15
C ALA A 334 10.78 -24.16 -2.91
N ILE A 335 11.29 -23.17 -2.18
CA ILE A 335 11.89 -21.95 -2.72
C ILE A 335 13.10 -21.59 -1.85
N ASP A 336 14.28 -21.44 -2.45
CA ASP A 336 15.51 -21.15 -1.68
C ASP A 336 15.59 -19.68 -1.29
N GLU A 337 15.32 -18.80 -2.26
CA GLU A 337 15.39 -17.36 -2.09
C GLU A 337 14.12 -16.67 -2.56
N VAL A 338 13.62 -15.75 -1.73
CA VAL A 338 12.54 -14.85 -2.11
C VAL A 338 13.03 -13.40 -2.05
N VAL A 339 12.89 -12.69 -3.16
CA VAL A 339 13.16 -11.26 -3.28
C VAL A 339 11.83 -10.51 -3.33
N PHE A 340 11.48 -9.86 -2.22
CA PHE A 340 10.31 -9.00 -2.16
C PHE A 340 10.60 -7.61 -2.73
N LEU A 341 9.64 -7.11 -3.50
CA LEU A 341 9.65 -5.79 -4.11
C LEU A 341 8.40 -5.04 -3.61
N SER A 342 8.57 -4.05 -2.73
CA SER A 342 7.46 -3.29 -2.11
C SER A 342 6.35 -4.18 -1.48
N ALA A 343 6.72 -5.27 -0.80
CA ALA A 343 5.73 -6.22 -0.28
C ALA A 343 4.96 -5.67 0.95
N PRO A 344 3.62 -5.73 0.97
CA PRO A 344 2.84 -5.52 2.18
C PRO A 344 3.07 -6.69 3.16
N VAL A 345 3.24 -6.36 4.44
CA VAL A 345 3.51 -7.35 5.48
C VAL A 345 2.21 -7.82 6.14
N HIS A 346 1.92 -9.11 5.95
CA HIS A 346 0.73 -9.78 6.47
C HIS A 346 1.11 -11.12 7.11
N PRO A 347 0.23 -11.76 7.91
CA PRO A 347 0.54 -13.02 8.60
C PRO A 347 1.08 -14.14 7.71
N PRO A 348 0.61 -14.37 6.46
CA PRO A 348 1.21 -15.38 5.59
C PRO A 348 2.71 -15.09 5.30
N LEU A 349 3.03 -13.81 5.05
CA LEU A 349 4.38 -13.36 4.73
C LEU A 349 5.34 -13.54 5.92
N THR A 350 4.87 -13.34 7.15
CA THR A 350 5.71 -13.57 8.35
C THR A 350 5.88 -15.06 8.64
N GLN A 351 4.84 -15.88 8.43
CA GLN A 351 4.90 -17.33 8.62
C GLN A 351 5.87 -18.02 7.65
N MET A 352 5.97 -17.56 6.41
CA MET A 352 6.86 -18.17 5.42
C MET A 352 8.35 -17.94 5.71
N LEU A 353 8.71 -16.93 6.52
CA LEU A 353 10.12 -16.60 6.79
C LEU A 353 10.88 -17.78 7.40
N GLY A 354 10.22 -18.63 8.19
CA GLY A 354 10.84 -19.85 8.75
C GLY A 354 10.92 -21.04 7.79
N LYS A 355 10.51 -20.88 6.53
CA LYS A 355 10.41 -21.94 5.52
C LYS A 355 11.24 -21.69 4.25
N VAL A 356 11.93 -20.55 4.19
CA VAL A 356 12.76 -20.13 3.06
C VAL A 356 14.17 -19.91 3.57
N ASP A 357 15.17 -20.34 2.83
CA ASP A 357 16.57 -20.22 3.26
C ASP A 357 17.02 -18.76 3.31
N ARG A 358 16.56 -17.94 2.37
CA ARG A 358 16.91 -16.53 2.28
C ARG A 358 15.76 -15.64 1.82
N VAL A 359 15.64 -14.48 2.46
CA VAL A 359 14.71 -13.42 2.06
C VAL A 359 15.49 -12.13 1.86
N VAL A 360 15.28 -11.48 0.71
CA VAL A 360 15.73 -10.11 0.47
C VAL A 360 14.51 -9.24 0.26
N ASP A 361 14.45 -8.13 0.97
CA ASP A 361 13.30 -7.26 0.99
C ASP A 361 13.71 -5.87 0.52
N ILE A 362 13.48 -5.61 -0.77
CA ILE A 362 13.76 -4.35 -1.44
C ILE A 362 12.50 -3.51 -1.37
N ARG A 363 12.56 -2.39 -0.65
CA ARG A 363 11.39 -1.54 -0.41
C ARG A 363 11.76 -0.09 -0.27
N LEU A 364 10.77 0.77 -0.41
CA LEU A 364 10.88 2.17 -0.02
C LEU A 364 11.03 2.29 1.50
N LYS A 365 11.74 3.32 1.95
CA LYS A 365 11.83 3.65 3.38
C LYS A 365 10.45 3.93 4.00
N PHE A 366 9.57 4.53 3.21
CA PHE A 366 8.15 4.70 3.52
C PHE A 366 7.35 4.72 2.23
N ASP A 367 6.47 3.73 2.07
CA ASP A 367 5.66 3.52 0.88
C ASP A 367 4.27 4.15 1.07
N LEU A 368 3.95 5.16 0.27
CA LEU A 368 2.70 5.92 0.40
C LEU A 368 1.46 5.09 0.01
N VAL A 369 1.60 4.18 -0.95
CA VAL A 369 0.50 3.29 -1.37
C VAL A 369 0.17 2.32 -0.26
N LEU A 370 1.19 1.72 0.36
CA LEU A 370 0.99 0.83 1.50
C LEU A 370 0.47 1.57 2.74
N ALA A 371 0.90 2.82 2.96
CA ALA A 371 0.38 3.66 4.03
C ALA A 371 -1.11 3.97 3.84
N LEU A 372 -1.50 4.39 2.63
CA LEU A 372 -2.89 4.61 2.25
C LEU A 372 -3.72 3.33 2.41
N ALA A 373 -3.20 2.18 1.96
CA ALA A 373 -3.82 0.87 2.09
C ALA A 373 -3.84 0.34 3.54
N ARG A 374 -3.22 1.06 4.48
CA ARG A 374 -3.06 0.67 5.88
C ARG A 374 -2.39 -0.70 6.05
N ALA A 375 -1.49 -1.04 5.12
CA ALA A 375 -0.71 -2.26 5.16
C ALA A 375 0.56 -2.05 5.97
N ALA A 376 0.97 -3.07 6.73
CA ALA A 376 2.24 -3.00 7.43
C ALA A 376 3.40 -3.02 6.43
N GLN A 377 4.46 -2.25 6.72
CA GLN A 377 5.56 -2.02 5.77
C GLN A 377 6.90 -2.57 6.26
N ARG A 378 6.93 -3.24 7.42
CA ARG A 378 8.16 -3.73 8.05
C ARG A 378 8.07 -5.21 8.35
N LEU A 379 8.95 -5.98 7.72
CA LEU A 379 9.15 -7.37 8.11
C LEU A 379 9.73 -7.43 9.53
N PRO A 380 9.37 -8.45 10.31
CA PRO A 380 10.06 -8.70 11.57
C PRO A 380 11.53 -9.05 11.31
N SER A 381 12.41 -8.69 12.24
CA SER A 381 13.80 -9.10 12.18
C SER A 381 13.92 -10.62 12.22
N ALA A 382 14.62 -11.20 11.26
CA ALA A 382 14.91 -12.62 11.20
C ALA A 382 16.32 -12.83 10.60
N PRO A 383 17.05 -13.89 11.00
CA PRO A 383 18.45 -14.08 10.60
C PRO A 383 18.63 -14.31 9.10
N ASN A 384 17.61 -14.80 8.41
CA ASN A 384 17.60 -15.02 6.97
C ASN A 384 17.02 -13.84 6.15
N VAL A 385 16.62 -12.74 6.80
CA VAL A 385 16.04 -11.57 6.13
C VAL A 385 17.08 -10.47 6.00
N THR A 386 17.30 -10.00 4.76
CA THR A 386 18.07 -8.79 4.46
C THR A 386 17.16 -7.72 3.90
N VAL A 387 17.05 -6.57 4.57
CA VAL A 387 16.25 -5.44 4.10
C VAL A 387 17.13 -4.43 3.37
N LYS A 388 16.65 -3.96 2.22
CA LYS A 388 17.26 -2.91 1.40
C LYS A 388 16.27 -1.79 1.19
N HIS A 389 16.58 -0.63 1.74
CA HIS A 389 15.78 0.57 1.57
C HIS A 389 16.23 1.34 0.33
N ILE A 390 15.25 1.68 -0.51
CA ILE A 390 15.37 2.72 -1.51
C ILE A 390 15.06 4.03 -0.78
N ASP A 391 16.08 4.88 -0.71
CA ASP A 391 15.97 6.21 -0.13
C ASP A 391 15.34 7.21 -1.12
N GLU A 392 15.02 8.39 -0.62
CA GLU A 392 14.42 9.49 -1.37
C GLU A 392 15.25 9.96 -2.59
N PRO A 393 14.60 10.57 -3.60
CA PRO A 393 13.21 11.05 -3.64
C PRO A 393 12.23 10.05 -4.29
N TYR A 394 12.49 8.75 -4.21
CA TYR A 394 11.59 7.76 -4.80
C TYR A 394 10.44 7.42 -3.84
N TRP A 395 9.20 7.59 -4.32
CA TRP A 395 7.98 7.35 -3.54
C TRP A 395 6.92 6.54 -4.29
N SER A 396 7.13 6.25 -5.58
CA SER A 396 6.27 5.35 -6.33
C SER A 396 6.46 3.92 -5.82
N HIS A 397 5.34 3.23 -5.59
CA HIS A 397 5.31 1.85 -5.17
C HIS A 397 6.03 0.92 -6.16
N ASN A 398 5.94 1.26 -7.45
CA ASN A 398 6.50 0.51 -8.58
C ASN A 398 8.02 0.67 -8.73
N VAL A 399 8.64 1.62 -8.02
CA VAL A 399 10.07 1.93 -8.21
C VAL A 399 10.99 0.74 -7.88
N THR A 400 10.53 -0.21 -7.06
CA THR A 400 11.32 -1.39 -6.69
C THR A 400 11.56 -2.36 -7.83
N HIS A 401 10.89 -2.20 -8.97
CA HIS A 401 11.13 -2.95 -10.20
C HIS A 401 11.61 -2.07 -11.37
N ASP A 402 12.20 -0.90 -11.11
CA ASP A 402 12.83 -0.06 -12.15
C ASP A 402 14.28 -0.52 -12.43
N PRO A 403 14.58 -1.03 -13.65
CA PRO A 403 15.95 -1.41 -14.02
C PRO A 403 16.98 -0.28 -13.91
N ALA A 404 16.60 0.96 -14.23
CA ALA A 404 17.52 2.10 -14.17
C ALA A 404 17.96 2.36 -12.73
N LEU A 405 17.00 2.32 -11.80
CA LEU A 405 17.28 2.49 -10.37
C LEU A 405 18.14 1.35 -9.82
N TRP A 406 17.86 0.10 -10.23
CA TRP A 406 18.67 -1.04 -9.80
C TRP A 406 20.13 -0.91 -10.23
N ARG A 407 20.39 -0.37 -11.43
CA ARG A 407 21.75 -0.09 -11.92
C ARG A 407 22.40 1.04 -11.14
N GLU A 408 21.67 2.13 -10.91
CA GLU A 408 22.14 3.28 -10.13
C GLU A 408 22.58 2.86 -8.72
N LEU A 409 21.74 2.08 -8.03
CA LEU A 409 21.98 1.63 -6.66
C LEU A 409 22.86 0.36 -6.58
N GLY A 410 23.18 -0.26 -7.72
CA GLY A 410 23.98 -1.48 -7.77
C GLY A 410 23.35 -2.69 -7.09
N LEU A 411 22.01 -2.77 -7.03
CA LEU A 411 21.26 -3.79 -6.27
C LEU A 411 21.55 -5.22 -6.74
N ALA A 412 21.81 -5.43 -8.04
CA ALA A 412 22.20 -6.72 -8.59
C ALA A 412 23.44 -7.32 -7.89
N ARG A 413 24.50 -6.50 -7.76
CA ARG A 413 25.76 -6.92 -7.13
C ARG A 413 25.59 -7.19 -5.64
N GLU A 414 24.63 -6.54 -4.99
CA GLU A 414 24.34 -6.79 -3.59
C GLU A 414 23.64 -8.13 -3.37
N LEU A 415 22.69 -8.48 -4.24
CA LEU A 415 22.02 -9.78 -4.20
C LEU A 415 23.00 -10.94 -4.31
N GLU A 416 24.03 -10.80 -5.16
CA GLU A 416 25.12 -11.76 -5.30
C GLU A 416 26.08 -11.81 -4.10
N ARG A 417 26.49 -10.64 -3.57
CA ARG A 417 27.41 -10.56 -2.44
C ARG A 417 26.85 -11.20 -1.17
N VAL A 418 25.56 -10.98 -0.92
CA VAL A 418 24.88 -11.58 0.23
C VAL A 418 24.73 -13.09 0.03
N ALA A 419 24.49 -13.58 -1.20
CA ALA A 419 24.43 -15.02 -1.49
C ALA A 419 25.73 -15.77 -1.14
N ARG A 420 26.89 -15.10 -1.26
CA ARG A 420 28.21 -15.69 -0.93
C ARG A 420 28.55 -15.70 0.56
N ARG A 421 27.86 -14.93 1.40
CA ARG A 421 28.10 -14.87 2.87
C ARG A 421 27.27 -15.89 3.66
N SER A 422 26.24 -16.45 3.04
CA SER A 422 25.34 -17.45 3.64
C SER A 422 25.73 -18.90 3.33
N ARG A 423 26.80 -19.11 2.56
CA ARG A 423 27.47 -20.40 2.34
C ARG A 423 28.75 -20.41 3.16
#